data_AF-A0AAU8BKW0-F1
#
_entry.id   AF-A0AAU8BKW0-F1
#
_cell.length_a   1.000
_cell.length_b   1.000
_cell.length_c   1.000
_cell.angle_alpha   90.00
_cell.angle_beta   90.00
_cell.angle_gamma   90.00
#
_symmetry.space_group_name_H-M   'P 1'
#
loop_
_entity.id
_entity.type
_entity.pdbx_description
1 polymer ?
#
loop_
_entity_poly.entity_id
_entity_poly.type
_entity_poly.pdbx_seq_one_letter_code
_entity_poly.pdbx_strand_id
1 'polypeptide(L)' 'MNRKKKVIQILKAKAKKGNAKNQKSNKPRYISKAERAKMEAEQAANSEQAEVVETVEATEGTADS' A
#
# COMPACT_ATOMS: atom_id res chain seq x y z
N MET A 1 -37.52 20.05 3.68
CA MET A 1 -36.19 19.59 3.22
C MET A 1 -35.63 20.63 2.26
N ASN A 2 -34.89 21.61 2.78
CA ASN A 2 -34.40 22.70 1.94
C ASN A 2 -33.33 22.17 0.97
N ARG A 3 -33.23 22.77 -0.23
CA ARG A 3 -32.32 22.35 -1.30
C ARG A 3 -30.89 22.07 -0.80
N LYS A 4 -30.36 22.97 0.04
CA LYS A 4 -29.04 22.82 0.70
C LYS A 4 -28.91 21.51 1.50
N LYS A 5 -29.89 21.19 2.36
CA LYS A 5 -29.88 19.96 3.16
C LYS A 5 -29.97 18.70 2.30
N LYS A 6 -30.77 18.73 1.22
CA LYS A 6 -30.90 17.61 0.27
C LYS A 6 -29.59 17.32 -0.47
N VAL A 7 -28.90 18.35 -0.96
CA VAL A 7 -27.60 18.19 -1.63
C VAL A 7 -26.57 17.56 -0.70
N ILE A 8 -26.46 18.06 0.55
CA ILE A 8 -25.53 17.52 1.55
C ILE A 8 -25.82 16.04 1.84
N GLN A 9 -27.08 15.65 1.99
CA GLN A 9 -27.46 14.26 2.23
C GLN A 9 -27.08 13.35 1.06
N ILE A 10 -27.31 13.79 -0.18
CA ILE A 10 -26.95 13.02 -1.39
C ILE A 10 -25.42 12.84 -1.48
N LEU A 11 -24.64 13.89 -1.23
CA LEU A 11 -23.17 13.82 -1.26
C LEU A 11 -22.64 12.86 -0.20
N LYS A 12 -23.16 12.93 1.03
CA LYS A 12 -22.79 12.00 2.11
C LYS A 12 -23.14 10.55 1.76
N ALA A 13 -24.32 10.31 1.17
CA ALA A 13 -24.72 8.97 0.75
C ALA A 13 -23.81 8.41 -0.36
N LYS A 14 -23.43 9.23 -1.34
CA LYS A 14 -22.48 8.85 -2.41
C LYS A 14 -21.09 8.55 -1.85
N ALA A 15 -20.56 9.41 -0.98
CA ALA A 15 -19.28 9.20 -0.32
C ALA A 15 -19.27 7.91 0.51
N LYS A 16 -20.33 7.66 1.30
CA LYS A 16 -20.47 6.41 2.07
C LYS A 16 -20.51 5.18 1.17
N LYS A 17 -21.21 5.25 0.03
CA LYS A 17 -21.29 4.15 -0.95
C LYS A 17 -19.94 3.88 -1.64
N GLY A 18 -19.17 4.92 -1.94
CA GLY A 18 -17.80 4.78 -2.46
C GLY A 18 -16.85 4.17 -1.43
N ASN A 19 -16.87 4.70 -0.21
CA ASN A 19 -16.00 4.24 0.86
C ASN A 19 -16.32 2.80 1.29
N ALA A 20 -17.58 2.37 1.23
CA ALA A 20 -17.96 0.99 1.53
C ALA A 20 -17.36 -0.02 0.55
N LYS A 21 -17.16 0.36 -0.72
CA LYS A 21 -16.55 -0.49 -1.75
C LYS A 21 -15.03 -0.58 -1.63
N ASN A 22 -14.40 0.47 -1.10
CA ASN A 22 -12.95 0.54 -0.92
C ASN A 22 -12.49 0.10 0.48
N GLN A 23 -13.37 -0.50 1.30
CA GLN A 23 -12.98 -1.08 2.58
C GLN A 23 -12.12 -2.33 2.33
N LYS A 24 -10.80 -2.16 2.35
CA LYS A 24 -9.87 -3.26 2.53
C LYS A 24 -9.90 -3.64 4.01
N SER A 25 -10.11 -4.92 4.32
CA SER A 25 -9.97 -5.37 5.71
C SER A 25 -8.53 -5.12 6.16
N ASN A 26 -8.34 -4.49 7.32
CA ASN A 26 -7.01 -4.28 7.93
C ASN A 26 -6.35 -5.57 8.44
N LYS A 27 -6.81 -6.72 7.95
CA LYS A 27 -6.35 -8.05 8.31
C LYS A 27 -5.53 -8.56 7.13
N PRO A 28 -4.31 -9.06 7.35
CA PRO A 28 -3.58 -9.73 6.29
C PRO A 28 -4.44 -10.87 5.77
N ARG A 29 -4.53 -11.01 4.45
CA ARG A 29 -5.24 -12.13 3.83
C ARG A 29 -4.59 -13.42 4.33
N TYR A 30 -5.38 -14.34 4.89
CA TYR A 30 -4.84 -15.64 5.29
C TYR A 30 -4.43 -16.39 4.03
N ILE A 31 -3.14 -16.62 3.89
CA ILE A 31 -2.51 -17.42 2.85
C ILE A 31 -1.99 -18.69 3.51
N SER A 32 -1.94 -19.79 2.76
CA SER A 32 -1.47 -21.06 3.28
C SER A 32 -0.01 -20.97 3.75
N LYS A 33 0.44 -21.88 4.63
CA LYS A 33 1.84 -21.89 5.13
C LYS A 33 2.87 -21.92 3.99
N ALA A 34 2.57 -22.63 2.91
CA ALA A 34 3.44 -22.71 1.74
C ALA A 34 3.50 -21.39 0.95
N GLU A 35 2.36 -20.72 0.77
CA GLU A 35 2.32 -19.40 0.10
C GLU A 35 2.98 -18.31 0.93
N ARG A 36 2.87 -18.39 2.26
CA ARG A 36 3.55 -17.47 3.17
C ARG A 36 5.06 -17.58 3.07
N ALA A 37 5.59 -18.79 3.06
CA ALA A 37 7.03 -19.03 2.88
C ALA A 37 7.53 -18.53 1.52
N LYS A 38 6.74 -18.70 0.44
CA LYS A 38 7.08 -18.16 -0.89
C LYS A 38 7.10 -16.63 -0.90
N MET A 39 6.09 -15.99 -0.33
CA MET A 39 6.03 -14.52 -0.26
C MET A 39 7.10 -13.93 0.66
N GLU A 40 7.47 -14.60 1.76
CA GLU A 40 8.56 -14.18 2.64
C GLU A 40 9.93 -14.34 1.95
N ALA A 41 10.15 -15.41 1.16
CA ALA A 41 11.36 -15.58 0.36
C ALA A 41 11.48 -14.57 -0.78
N GLU A 42 10.36 -14.26 -1.47
CA GLU A 42 10.32 -13.23 -2.51
C GLU A 42 10.48 -11.82 -1.93
N GLN A 43 9.89 -11.55 -0.76
CA GLN A 43 10.11 -10.29 -0.05
C GLN A 43 11.54 -10.14 0.45
N ALA A 44 12.15 -11.21 0.98
CA ALA A 44 13.55 -11.21 1.38
C ALA A 44 14.50 -10.95 0.20
N ALA A 45 14.28 -11.62 -0.95
CA ALA A 45 15.06 -11.39 -2.15
C ALA A 45 14.90 -9.96 -2.70
N ASN A 46 13.70 -9.38 -2.59
CA ASN A 46 13.44 -8.01 -3.03
C ASN A 46 13.97 -6.96 -2.04
N SER A 47 13.98 -7.25 -0.73
CA SER A 47 14.61 -6.37 0.27
C SER A 47 16.13 -6.43 0.21
N GLU A 48 16.72 -7.58 -0.09
CA GLU A 48 18.16 -7.72 -0.34
C GLU A 48 18.58 -6.95 -1.61
N GLN A 49 17.74 -6.96 -2.66
CA GLN A 49 17.97 -6.11 -3.84
C GLN A 49 17.83 -4.61 -3.53
N ALA A 50 16.98 -4.21 -2.58
CA ALA A 50 16.87 -2.82 -2.15
C ALA A 50 18.07 -2.36 -1.30
N GLU A 51 18.58 -3.18 -0.38
CA GLU A 51 19.78 -2.85 0.41
C GLU A 51 21.08 -2.86 -0.43
N VAL A 52 21.18 -3.73 -1.43
CA VAL A 52 22.33 -3.72 -2.34
C VAL A 52 22.34 -2.44 -3.17
N VAL A 53 21.18 -1.92 -3.62
CA VAL A 53 21.11 -0.66 -4.39
C VAL A 53 21.46 0.57 -3.55
N GLU A 54 21.09 0.61 -2.27
CA GLU A 54 21.40 1.73 -1.37
C GLU A 54 22.88 1.76 -0.94
N THR A 55 23.58 0.62 -0.97
CA THR A 55 25.01 0.54 -0.62
C THR A 55 25.95 0.85 -1.79
N VAL A 56 25.56 0.64 -3.05
CA VAL A 56 26.42 1.03 -4.21
C VAL A 56 26.40 2.53 -4.48
N GLU A 57 25.25 3.21 -4.35
CA GLU A 57 25.16 4.67 -4.61
C GLU A 57 25.96 5.53 -3.61
N ALA A 58 26.14 5.06 -2.37
CA ALA A 58 26.96 5.77 -1.39
C ALA A 58 28.48 5.67 -1.67
N THR A 59 28.92 4.70 -2.48
CA THR A 59 30.37 4.47 -2.75
C THR A 59 30.89 5.13 -4.02
N GLU A 60 30.01 5.51 -4.97
CA GLU A 60 30.41 6.21 -6.20
C GLU A 60 30.33 7.74 -6.09
N GLY A 61 29.76 8.30 -5.02
CA GLY A 61 29.61 9.75 -4.82
C GLY A 61 30.74 10.49 -4.11
N THR A 62 31.85 9.83 -3.71
CA THR A 62 32.96 10.47 -2.94
C THR A 62 34.30 10.51 -3.69
N ALA A 63 34.36 10.11 -4.96
CA ALA A 63 35.63 10.01 -5.68
C ALA A 63 35.61 10.58 -7.10
N ASP A 64 35.02 11.77 -7.34
CA ASP A 64 35.50 12.72 -8.36
C ASP A 64 34.83 14.10 -8.20
N SER A 65 35.55 15.04 -7.57
CA SER A 65 35.58 16.51 -7.78
C SER A 65 35.75 17.32 -6.50
#